data_AF-A0A2S1YFE6-F1
#
_entry.id   AF-A0A2S1YFE6-F1
#
_cell.length_a   1.000
_cell.length_b   1.000
_cell.length_c   1.000
_cell.angle_alpha   90.00
_cell.angle_beta   90.00
_cell.angle_gamma   90.00
#
_symmetry.space_group_name_H-M   'P 1'
#
loop_
_entity.id
_entity.type
_entity.pdbx_description
1 polymer ?
#
loop_
_entity_poly.entity_id
_entity_poly.type
_entity_poly.pdbx_seq_one_letter_code
_entity_poly.pdbx_strand_id
1 'polypeptide(L)' 'MNFFKIKTSWSNAEFILIKLCMASAYILVGSYFHDFFAEYYSILIGIFIITAIWFVYQWLKKMKTHSDLPY' A
#
# COMPACT_ATOMS: atom_id res chain seq x y z
N MET A 1 4.45 -17.48 -1.16
CA MET A 1 3.20 -17.27 -0.38
C MET A 1 2.07 -16.97 -1.35
N ASN A 2 1.01 -17.78 -1.35
CA ASN A 2 -0.17 -17.50 -2.16
C ASN A 2 -0.90 -16.29 -1.52
N PHE A 3 -0.91 -15.13 -2.19
CA PHE A 3 -1.42 -13.86 -1.64
C PHE A 3 -2.85 -13.98 -1.12
N PHE A 4 -3.63 -14.91 -1.72
CA PHE A 4 -5.01 -15.22 -1.36
C PHE A 4 -5.17 -16.11 -0.11
N LYS A 5 -4.09 -16.65 0.46
CA LYS A 5 -4.12 -17.53 1.64
C LYS A 5 -3.62 -16.89 2.93
N ILE A 6 -3.22 -15.62 2.93
CA ILE A 6 -2.86 -14.91 4.16
C ILE A 6 -4.15 -14.67 4.94
N LYS A 7 -4.43 -15.53 5.94
CA LYS A 7 -5.52 -15.31 6.88
C LYS A 7 -5.13 -14.15 7.80
N THR A 8 -5.44 -12.93 7.38
CA THR A 8 -5.65 -11.87 8.35
C THR A 8 -6.90 -12.23 9.16
N SER A 9 -7.07 -11.71 10.38
CA SER A 9 -8.31 -11.93 11.15
C SER A 9 -9.56 -11.45 10.41
N TRP A 10 -9.39 -10.71 9.31
CA TRP A 10 -10.40 -10.18 8.42
C TRP A 10 -10.38 -10.96 7.10
N SER A 11 -11.56 -11.29 6.60
CA SER A 11 -11.74 -11.84 5.25
C SER A 11 -11.35 -10.80 4.20
N ASN A 12 -10.86 -11.25 3.04
CA ASN A 12 -10.51 -10.36 1.93
C ASN A 12 -11.68 -9.43 1.52
N ALA A 13 -12.93 -9.87 1.72
CA ALA A 13 -14.13 -9.09 1.44
C ALA A 13 -14.30 -7.90 2.40
N GLU A 14 -14.03 -8.09 3.69
CA GLU A 14 -14.09 -6.99 4.68
C GLU A 14 -12.99 -5.96 4.44
N PHE A 15 -11.85 -6.38 3.89
CA PHE A 15 -10.75 -5.50 3.52
C PHE A 15 -11.09 -4.58 2.32
N ILE A 16 -12.07 -4.94 1.49
CA ILE A 16 -12.53 -4.10 0.36
C ILE A 16 -13.21 -2.83 0.87
N LEU A 17 -14.02 -2.93 1.93
CA LEU A 17 -14.71 -1.76 2.51
C LEU A 17 -13.71 -0.73 3.04
N ILE A 18 -12.68 -1.19 3.75
CA ILE A 18 -11.62 -0.32 4.27
C ILE A 18 -10.82 0.31 3.12
N LYS A 19 -10.47 -0.47 2.09
CA LYS A 19 -9.81 0.05 0.88
C LYS A 19 -10.61 1.14 0.19
N LEU A 20 -11.92 0.92 0.02
CA LEU A 20 -12.82 1.88 -0.63
C LEU A 20 -12.94 3.17 0.21
N CYS A 21 -13.04 3.05 1.54
CA CYS A 21 -13.08 4.18 2.45
C CYS A 21 -11.79 5.01 2.42
N MET A 22 -10.62 4.38 2.44
CA MET A 22 -9.35 5.10 2.33
C MET A 22 -9.19 5.75 0.94
N ALA A 23 -9.57 5.05 -0.13
CA ALA A 23 -9.54 5.59 -1.48
C ALA A 23 -10.44 6.82 -1.63
N SER A 24 -11.67 6.78 -1.09
CA SER A 24 -12.57 7.93 -1.13
C SER A 24 -12.03 9.11 -0.31
N ALA A 25 -11.45 8.86 0.87
CA ALA A 25 -10.81 9.91 1.67
C ALA A 25 -9.64 10.58 0.91
N TYR A 26 -8.77 9.79 0.27
CA TYR A 26 -7.65 10.34 -0.52
C TYR A 26 -8.13 11.17 -1.71
N ILE A 27 -9.18 10.71 -2.42
CA ILE A 27 -9.77 11.47 -3.52
C ILE A 27 -10.38 12.79 -3.02
N LEU A 28 -11.12 12.76 -1.90
CA LEU A 28 -11.71 13.97 -1.31
C LEU A 28 -10.62 14.98 -0.94
N VAL A 29 -9.60 14.55 -0.22
CA VAL A 29 -8.47 15.41 0.17
C VAL A 29 -7.76 15.97 -1.07
N GLY A 30 -7.46 15.12 -2.07
CA GLY A 30 -6.81 15.54 -3.30
C GLY A 30 -7.65 16.53 -4.12
N SER A 31 -8.98 16.37 -4.14
CA SER A 31 -9.90 17.26 -4.86
C SER A 31 -10.08 18.62 -4.19
N TYR A 32 -10.06 18.68 -2.86
CA TYR A 32 -10.29 19.92 -2.11
C TYR A 32 -9.01 20.74 -1.88
N PHE A 33 -7.88 20.06 -1.70
CA PHE A 33 -6.60 20.69 -1.38
C PHE A 33 -5.59 20.60 -2.53
N HIS A 34 -6.05 20.40 -3.76
CA HIS A 34 -5.18 20.23 -4.95
C HIS A 34 -4.11 21.33 -5.04
N ASP A 35 -4.53 22.59 -4.98
CA ASP A 35 -3.65 23.75 -5.12
C ASP A 35 -2.60 23.81 -4.01
N PHE A 36 -2.96 23.41 -2.78
CA PHE A 36 -2.02 23.32 -1.67
C PHE A 36 -0.96 22.24 -1.91
N PHE A 37 -1.34 21.09 -2.44
CA PHE A 37 -0.41 19.99 -2.68
C PHE A 37 0.45 20.19 -3.94
N ALA A 38 0.00 20.97 -4.92
CA ALA A 38 0.68 21.20 -6.19
C ALA A 38 2.12 21.71 -6.02
N GLU A 39 2.37 22.57 -5.03
CA GLU A 39 3.71 23.09 -4.71
C GLU A 39 4.66 21.99 -4.18
N TYR A 40 4.11 20.93 -3.57
CA TYR A 40 4.88 19.87 -2.93
C TYR A 40 4.99 18.58 -3.77
N TYR A 41 4.48 18.55 -4.99
CA TYR A 41 4.45 17.33 -5.82
C TYR A 41 5.82 16.69 -5.99
N SER A 42 6.87 17.48 -6.23
CA SER A 42 8.23 16.95 -6.37
C SER A 42 8.69 16.18 -5.13
N ILE A 43 8.41 16.71 -3.94
CA ILE A 43 8.77 16.06 -2.67
C ILE A 43 7.90 14.84 -2.41
N LEU A 44 6.58 14.96 -2.62
CA LEU A 44 5.63 13.86 -2.43
C LEU A 44 5.90 12.68 -3.35
N ILE A 45 6.24 12.94 -4.62
CA ILE A 45 6.64 11.92 -5.58
C ILE A 45 7.96 11.26 -5.15
N GLY A 46 8.92 12.04 -4.66
CA GLY A 46 10.18 11.49 -4.11
C GLY A 46 9.92 10.51 -2.96
N ILE A 47 9.09 10.90 -2.00
CA ILE A 47 8.69 10.04 -0.87
C ILE A 47 7.96 8.79 -1.37
N PHE A 48 7.04 8.95 -2.33
CA PHE A 48 6.29 7.83 -2.91
C PHE A 48 7.21 6.81 -3.57
N ILE A 49 8.16 7.24 -4.41
CA ILE A 49 9.09 6.34 -5.10
C ILE A 49 9.95 5.58 -4.09
N ILE A 50 10.52 6.28 -3.10
CA ILE A 50 11.38 5.66 -2.08
C ILE A 50 10.60 4.61 -1.29
N THR A 51 9.40 4.96 -0.84
CA THR A 51 8.55 4.05 -0.04
C THR A 51 8.02 2.89 -0.88
N ALA A 52 7.71 3.09 -2.16
CA ALA A 52 7.30 2.02 -3.08
C ALA A 52 8.44 1.01 -3.31
N ILE A 53 9.66 1.48 -3.57
CA ILE A 53 10.84 0.62 -3.70
C ILE A 53 11.08 -0.15 -2.41
N TRP A 54 11.05 0.52 -1.26
CA TRP A 54 11.22 -0.11 0.04
C TRP A 54 10.17 -1.19 0.29
N PHE A 55 8.90 -0.88 0.00
CA PHE A 55 7.79 -1.83 0.14
C PHE A 55 8.00 -3.08 -0.72
N VAL A 56 8.33 -2.90 -2.01
CA VAL A 56 8.61 -4.02 -2.92
C VAL A 56 9.80 -4.85 -2.42
N TYR A 57 10.88 -4.20 -1.98
CA TYR A 57 12.04 -4.90 -1.43
C TYR A 57 11.68 -5.75 -0.20
N GLN A 58 10.97 -5.17 0.78
CA GLN A 58 10.53 -5.92 1.97
C GLN A 58 9.59 -7.06 1.61
N TRP A 59 8.72 -6.86 0.63
CA TRP A 59 7.82 -7.91 0.14
C TRP A 59 8.59 -9.07 -0.50
N LEU A 60 9.54 -8.78 -1.39
CA LEU A 60 10.40 -9.80 -2.00
C LEU A 60 11.22 -10.55 -0.94
N LYS A 61 11.80 -9.84 0.02
CA LYS A 61 12.53 -10.44 1.15
C LYS A 61 11.64 -11.41 1.94
N LYS A 62 10.42 -10.98 2.30
CA LYS A 62 9.46 -11.81 3.03
C LYS A 62 9.04 -13.06 2.25
N MET A 63 8.89 -12.94 0.92
CA MET A 63 8.57 -14.08 0.06
C MET A 63 9.70 -15.11 0.00
N LYS A 64 10.97 -14.67 -0.05
CA LYS A 64 12.14 -15.56 -0.01
C LYS A 64 12.27 -16.29 1.34
N THR A 65 12.12 -15.57 2.46
CA THR A 65 12.17 -16.21 3.78
C THR A 65 11.10 -17.29 3.98
N HIS A 66 9.92 -17.15 3.35
CA HIS A 66 8.89 -18.19 3.39
C HIS A 66 9.15 -19.37 2.45
N SER A 67 10.01 -19.25 1.43
CA SER A 67 10.36 -20.37 0.55
C SER A 67 11.50 -21.24 1.10
N ASP A 68 12.26 -20.73 2.08
CA ASP A 68 13.42 -21.42 2.67
C ASP A 68 13.08 -22.19 3.97
N LEU A 69 11.81 -22.20 4.40
CA LEU A 69 11.33 -22.99 5.54
C LEU A 69 10.86 -24.38 5.06
N PRO A 70 11.23 -25.50 5.72
CA PRO A 70 11.01 -26.87 5.24
C PRO A 70 9.56 -27.40 5.42
N TYR A 71 8.54 -26.55 5.30
CA TYR A 71 7.13 -26.94 5.39
C TYR A 71 6.22 -26.10 4.49
#